data_AF-M9YJQ1-F1
#
_entry.id   AF-M9YJQ1-F1
#
_cell.length_a   1.000
_cell.length_b   1.000
_cell.length_c   1.000
_cell.angle_alpha   90.00
_cell.angle_beta   90.00
_cell.angle_gamma   90.00
#
_symmetry.space_group_name_H-M   'P 1'
#
loop_
_entity.id
_entity.type
_entity.pdbx_description
1 polymer ?
#
loop_
_entity_poly.entity_id
_entity_poly.type
_entity_poly.pdbx_seq_one_letter_code
_entity_poly.pdbx_strand_id
1 'polypeptide(L)'
;MRNIIEFRWTANTGPYRKLFPALDAATDDQIIVYADDDAIYRENWLSLLISKFREHNEEKIVASRIRIRKRNLFGHHKTYMLWPIAKKEVELDSDYLITGVGGAILKKNHIKEEFRKNQDYLTVCPKCDDLWISEIIARSKTPVLSCPEAMREILTINHEHGLENQNTLTSHSLARQALNKVKINTFGRLGIPTCNNDVSFKRVKSYFNEIEKTALGTVRVDKQVS
;
A
#
# COMPACT_ATOMS: atom_id res chain seq x y z
N MET A 1 -28.39 -9.75 -20.48
CA MET A 1 -27.20 -9.55 -19.64
C MET A 1 -26.96 -8.05 -19.54
N ARG A 2 -26.84 -7.48 -18.34
CA ARG A 2 -26.21 -6.17 -18.22
C ARG A 2 -24.74 -6.37 -18.60
N ASN A 3 -24.19 -5.54 -19.48
CA ASN A 3 -22.75 -5.53 -19.74
C ASN A 3 -22.05 -5.03 -18.48
N ILE A 4 -21.75 -5.94 -17.56
CA ILE A 4 -21.08 -5.66 -16.28
C ILE A 4 -19.55 -5.72 -16.40
N ILE A 5 -19.02 -5.97 -17.61
CA ILE A 5 -17.60 -6.03 -17.91
C ILE A 5 -17.29 -5.06 -19.03
N GLU A 6 -16.31 -4.20 -18.81
CA GLU A 6 -15.75 -3.27 -19.79
C GLU A 6 -14.22 -3.42 -19.76
N PHE A 7 -13.60 -3.54 -20.93
CA PHE A 7 -12.14 -3.57 -21.04
C PHE A 7 -11.63 -2.22 -21.49
N ARG A 8 -10.77 -1.59 -20.67
CA ARG A 8 -10.11 -0.31 -20.98
C ARG A 8 -8.60 -0.52 -21.10
N TRP A 9 -8.06 -0.34 -22.29
CA TRP A 9 -6.63 -0.40 -22.51
C TRP A 9 -5.94 0.81 -21.88
N THR A 10 -4.81 0.58 -21.21
CA THR A 10 -4.05 1.62 -20.51
C THR A 10 -2.55 1.43 -20.69
N ALA A 11 -1.78 2.50 -20.52
CA ALA A 11 -0.34 2.47 -20.58
C ALA A 11 0.24 1.52 -19.51
N ASN A 12 1.37 0.90 -19.81
CA ASN A 12 2.03 0.01 -18.87
C ASN A 12 2.81 0.81 -17.81
N THR A 13 2.15 1.12 -16.70
CA THR A 13 2.76 1.74 -15.51
C THR A 13 3.17 0.72 -14.45
N GLY A 14 3.34 -0.55 -14.84
CA GLY A 14 3.62 -1.63 -13.90
C GLY A 14 2.41 -1.93 -12.99
N PRO A 15 2.62 -2.22 -11.69
CA PRO A 15 1.52 -2.59 -10.80
C PRO A 15 0.53 -1.45 -10.53
N TYR A 16 0.93 -0.19 -10.79
CA TYR A 16 0.10 1.00 -10.60
C TYR A 16 -1.13 1.08 -11.51
N ARG A 17 -1.11 0.38 -12.66
CA ARG A 17 -2.21 0.37 -13.65
C ARG A 17 -3.50 -0.27 -13.13
N LYS A 18 -3.47 -0.93 -11.97
CA LYS A 18 -4.65 -1.49 -11.31
C LYS A 18 -5.53 -0.46 -10.60
N LEU A 19 -5.01 0.74 -10.30
CA LEU A 19 -5.73 1.75 -9.52
C LEU A 19 -5.83 3.11 -10.21
N PHE A 20 -4.71 3.70 -10.63
CA PHE A 20 -4.74 5.09 -11.11
C PHE A 20 -5.63 5.32 -12.35
N PRO A 21 -5.63 4.46 -13.39
CA PRO A 21 -6.55 4.62 -14.51
C PRO A 21 -8.03 4.58 -14.10
N ALA A 22 -8.36 3.76 -13.10
CA ALA A 22 -9.73 3.69 -12.56
C ALA A 22 -10.09 4.96 -11.79
N LEU A 23 -9.17 5.51 -10.98
CA LEU A 23 -9.36 6.78 -10.28
C LEU A 23 -9.54 7.96 -11.24
N ASP A 24 -8.77 8.00 -12.33
CA ASP A 24 -8.85 9.09 -13.30
C ASP A 24 -10.20 9.10 -14.01
N ALA A 25 -10.69 7.92 -14.40
CA ALA A 25 -11.94 7.77 -15.12
C ALA A 25 -13.19 7.83 -14.23
N ALA A 26 -13.05 7.66 -12.91
CA ALA A 26 -14.17 7.67 -11.99
C ALA A 26 -14.70 9.08 -11.71
N THR A 27 -16.01 9.19 -11.47
CA THR A 27 -16.65 10.35 -10.83
C THR A 27 -16.46 10.28 -9.31
N ASP A 28 -16.71 11.39 -8.59
CA ASP A 28 -16.46 11.47 -7.15
C ASP A 28 -17.39 10.58 -6.31
N ASP A 29 -18.56 10.23 -6.82
CA ASP A 29 -19.55 9.37 -6.17
C ASP A 29 -19.28 7.87 -6.39
N GLN A 30 -18.48 7.51 -7.39
CA GLN A 30 -18.19 6.12 -7.73
C GLN A 30 -17.26 5.45 -6.72
N ILE A 31 -17.66 4.25 -6.29
CA ILE A 31 -16.87 3.37 -5.43
C ILE A 31 -15.91 2.56 -6.29
N ILE A 32 -14.64 2.55 -5.91
CA ILE A 32 -13.58 1.80 -6.57
C ILE A 32 -13.10 0.71 -5.62
N VAL A 33 -12.95 -0.50 -6.15
CA VAL A 33 -12.27 -1.60 -5.48
C VAL A 33 -11.12 -2.04 -6.36
N TYR A 34 -9.92 -2.12 -5.81
CA TYR A 34 -8.77 -2.74 -6.49
C TYR A 34 -8.37 -4.03 -5.79
N ALA A 35 -7.84 -4.96 -6.58
CA ALA A 35 -7.38 -6.29 -6.18
C ALA A 35 -6.30 -6.77 -7.15
N ASP A 36 -5.45 -7.70 -6.70
CA ASP A 36 -4.45 -8.36 -7.56
C ASP A 36 -5.06 -9.52 -8.35
N ASP A 37 -4.47 -9.88 -9.49
CA ASP A 37 -4.91 -10.92 -10.43
C ASP A 37 -4.38 -12.33 -10.10
N ASP A 38 -3.62 -12.47 -9.01
CA ASP A 38 -2.96 -13.72 -8.57
C ASP A 38 -3.56 -14.33 -7.29
N ALA A 39 -4.76 -13.90 -6.91
CA ALA A 39 -5.50 -14.42 -5.77
C ALA A 39 -6.95 -14.80 -6.14
N ILE A 40 -7.49 -15.80 -5.44
CA ILE A 40 -8.92 -16.15 -5.53
C ILE A 40 -9.64 -15.47 -4.37
N TYR A 41 -10.59 -14.60 -4.70
CA TYR A 41 -11.47 -13.93 -3.74
C TYR A 41 -12.79 -14.70 -3.65
N ARG A 42 -13.13 -15.18 -2.45
CA ARG A 42 -14.39 -15.88 -2.19
C ARG A 42 -15.57 -14.92 -2.25
N GLU A 43 -16.77 -15.48 -2.37
CA GLU A 43 -18.03 -14.75 -2.57
C GLU A 43 -18.27 -13.61 -1.57
N ASN A 44 -17.81 -13.76 -0.32
CA ASN A 44 -18.03 -12.78 0.74
C ASN A 44 -16.98 -11.66 0.79
N TRP A 45 -15.85 -11.79 0.07
CA TRP A 45 -14.76 -10.81 0.15
C TRP A 45 -15.24 -9.39 -0.20
N LEU A 46 -15.93 -9.25 -1.33
CA LEU A 46 -16.40 -7.94 -1.81
C LEU A 46 -17.55 -7.42 -0.95
N SER A 47 -18.48 -8.28 -0.54
CA SER A 47 -19.64 -7.86 0.27
C SER A 47 -19.21 -7.38 1.66
N LEU A 48 -18.19 -7.99 2.26
CA LEU A 48 -17.60 -7.55 3.53
C LEU A 48 -16.95 -6.17 3.40
N LEU A 49 -16.16 -5.94 2.34
CA LEU A 49 -15.57 -4.63 2.08
C LEU A 49 -16.64 -3.55 1.88
N ILE A 50 -17.65 -3.81 1.04
CA ILE A 50 -18.75 -2.86 0.77
C ILE A 50 -19.55 -2.57 2.04
N SER A 51 -19.90 -3.60 2.81
CA SER A 51 -20.69 -3.44 4.03
C SER A 51 -19.95 -2.58 5.04
N LYS A 52 -18.66 -2.87 5.27
CA LYS A 52 -17.81 -2.12 6.18
C LYS A 52 -17.59 -0.68 5.71
N PHE A 53 -17.41 -0.47 4.41
CA PHE A 53 -17.26 0.87 3.82
C PHE A 53 -18.50 1.74 4.02
N ARG A 54 -19.70 1.15 3.82
CA ARG A 54 -20.99 1.84 4.03
C ARG A 54 -21.32 2.06 5.50
N GLU A 55 -20.94 1.14 6.39
CA GLU A 55 -21.07 1.29 7.85
C GLU A 55 -20.37 2.56 8.35
N HIS A 56 -19.29 2.98 7.68
CA HIS A 56 -18.55 4.20 7.97
C HIS A 56 -18.85 5.36 7.01
N ASN A 57 -20.07 5.42 6.46
CA ASN A 57 -20.54 6.48 5.57
C ASN A 57 -19.62 6.77 4.37
N GLU A 58 -18.82 5.77 3.95
CA GLU A 58 -17.87 5.90 2.84
C GLU A 58 -16.79 6.98 3.08
N GLU A 59 -16.57 7.37 4.34
CA GLU A 59 -15.59 8.40 4.74
C GLU A 59 -14.17 7.86 4.92
N LYS A 60 -14.04 6.53 5.07
CA LYS A 60 -12.79 5.82 5.35
C LYS A 60 -12.48 4.83 4.24
N ILE A 61 -11.21 4.68 3.90
CA ILE A 61 -10.77 3.57 3.05
C ILE A 61 -10.84 2.29 3.87
N VAL A 62 -11.38 1.21 3.31
CA VAL A 62 -11.38 -0.10 3.95
C VAL A 62 -10.47 -1.04 3.18
N ALA A 63 -9.54 -1.70 3.87
CA ALA A 63 -8.63 -2.65 3.24
C ALA A 63 -8.61 -3.96 4.02
N SER A 64 -8.63 -5.09 3.32
CA SER A 64 -8.71 -6.38 4.00
C SER A 64 -7.41 -6.73 4.71
N ARG A 65 -6.27 -6.42 4.07
CA ARG A 65 -4.94 -6.78 4.55
C ARG A 65 -4.06 -5.55 4.73
N ILE A 66 -3.84 -5.21 5.99
CA ILE A 66 -3.00 -4.08 6.40
C ILE A 66 -1.84 -4.58 7.26
N ARG A 67 -0.62 -4.17 6.93
CA ARG A 67 0.54 -4.30 7.81
C ARG A 67 0.70 -3.05 8.66
N ILE A 68 0.88 -3.23 9.97
CA ILE A 68 1.15 -2.14 10.91
C ILE A 68 2.65 -1.91 10.95
N ARG A 69 3.10 -0.74 10.51
CA ARG A 69 4.51 -0.36 10.57
C ARG A 69 4.93 -0.19 12.03
N LYS A 70 6.00 -0.86 12.43
CA LYS A 70 6.53 -0.77 13.80
C LYS A 70 7.86 -0.04 13.78
N ARG A 71 8.05 0.83 14.77
CA ARG A 71 9.32 1.50 15.04
C ARG A 71 10.11 0.75 16.12
N ASN A 72 11.41 0.97 16.15
CA ASN A 72 12.26 0.55 17.26
C ASN A 72 12.36 1.66 18.33
N LEU A 73 13.12 1.40 19.39
CA LEU A 73 13.29 2.34 20.50
C LEU A 73 13.96 3.66 20.09
N PHE A 74 14.64 3.69 18.95
CA PHE A 74 15.27 4.88 18.38
C PHE A 74 14.36 5.61 17.37
N GLY A 75 13.09 5.19 17.24
CA GLY A 75 12.13 5.81 16.32
C GLY A 75 12.26 5.40 14.85
N HIS A 76 13.21 4.53 14.49
CA HIS A 76 13.36 4.03 13.12
C HIS A 76 12.36 2.92 12.83
N HIS A 77 11.77 2.91 11.63
CA HIS A 77 10.94 1.79 11.18
C HIS A 77 11.76 0.50 11.08
N LYS A 78 11.21 -0.58 11.63
CA LYS A 78 11.73 -1.94 11.41
C LYS A 78 11.55 -2.33 9.95
N THR A 79 12.25 -3.37 9.51
CA THR A 79 12.06 -3.94 8.16
C THR A 79 10.59 -4.31 7.89
N TYR A 80 10.17 -4.17 6.63
CA TYR A 80 8.91 -4.62 6.05
C TYR A 80 8.52 -6.03 6.51
N MET A 81 9.49 -6.95 6.59
CA MET A 81 9.27 -8.35 6.99
C MET A 81 8.78 -8.48 8.44
N LEU A 82 9.03 -7.48 9.29
CA LEU A 82 8.64 -7.45 10.70
C LEU A 82 7.39 -6.59 10.95
N TRP A 83 6.72 -6.09 9.92
CA TRP A 83 5.45 -5.37 10.08
C TRP A 83 4.30 -6.38 10.20
N PRO A 84 3.69 -6.54 11.39
CA PRO A 84 2.62 -7.51 11.60
C PRO A 84 1.37 -7.12 10.82
N ILE A 85 0.63 -8.12 10.36
CA ILE A 85 -0.69 -7.93 9.78
C ILE A 85 -1.69 -7.60 10.90
N ALA A 86 -2.58 -6.64 10.67
CA ALA A 86 -3.68 -6.33 11.57
C ALA A 86 -4.64 -7.53 11.64
N LYS A 87 -4.73 -8.16 12.83
CA LYS A 87 -5.61 -9.32 13.07
C LYS A 87 -6.98 -8.93 13.64
N LYS A 88 -7.15 -7.65 13.97
CA LYS A 88 -8.38 -7.05 14.48
C LYS A 88 -8.67 -5.80 13.65
N GLU A 89 -9.93 -5.41 13.66
CA GLU A 89 -10.36 -4.12 13.13
C GLU A 89 -9.61 -3.01 13.88
N VAL A 90 -9.01 -2.10 13.12
CA VAL A 90 -8.27 -0.95 13.62
C VAL A 90 -8.33 0.15 12.57
N GLU A 91 -8.59 1.36 13.04
CA GLU A 91 -8.50 2.58 12.25
C GLU A 91 -7.11 3.20 12.38
N LEU A 92 -6.54 3.61 11.25
CA LEU A 92 -5.16 4.05 11.14
C LEU A 92 -5.07 5.29 10.25
N ASP A 93 -4.54 6.37 10.79
CA ASP A 93 -4.22 7.58 10.03
C ASP A 93 -2.81 7.55 9.44
N SER A 94 -1.93 6.75 10.05
CA SER A 94 -0.53 6.63 9.67
C SER A 94 0.07 5.29 10.11
N ASP A 95 1.35 5.09 9.80
CA ASP A 95 2.09 3.88 10.16
C ASP A 95 1.42 2.55 9.75
N TYR A 96 0.81 2.55 8.56
CA TYR A 96 0.19 1.37 7.94
C TYR A 96 0.68 1.15 6.51
N LEU A 97 0.56 -0.08 6.02
CA LEU A 97 0.74 -0.43 4.63
C LEU A 97 -0.42 -1.32 4.20
N ILE A 98 -1.23 -0.83 3.26
CA ILE A 98 -2.20 -1.64 2.53
C ILE A 98 -1.41 -2.50 1.54
N THR A 99 -1.71 -3.80 1.48
CA THR A 99 -1.08 -4.70 0.50
C THR A 99 -2.08 -5.13 -0.57
N GLY A 100 -1.70 -5.00 -1.84
CA GLY A 100 -2.54 -5.20 -3.03
C GLY A 100 -3.34 -6.49 -3.07
N VAL A 101 -2.72 -7.61 -2.67
CA VAL A 101 -3.36 -8.93 -2.60
C VAL A 101 -4.58 -8.97 -1.66
N GLY A 102 -4.64 -8.06 -0.70
CA GLY A 102 -5.83 -7.90 0.16
C GLY A 102 -7.00 -7.23 -0.57
N GLY A 103 -6.65 -6.35 -1.51
CA GLY A 103 -7.51 -5.33 -2.06
C GLY A 103 -8.02 -4.31 -1.05
N ALA A 104 -8.52 -3.21 -1.59
CA ALA A 104 -9.12 -2.13 -0.81
C ALA A 104 -10.24 -1.45 -1.59
N ILE A 105 -11.17 -0.88 -0.84
CA ILE A 105 -12.32 -0.12 -1.32
C ILE A 105 -12.15 1.35 -0.92
N LEU A 106 -12.32 2.25 -1.88
CA LEU A 106 -12.17 3.69 -1.72
C LEU A 106 -12.98 4.47 -2.76
N LYS A 107 -13.05 5.79 -2.57
CA LYS A 107 -13.53 6.76 -3.56
C LYS A 107 -12.38 7.65 -4.04
N LYS A 108 -12.59 8.28 -5.19
CA LYS A 108 -11.62 9.21 -5.80
C LYS A 108 -11.16 10.28 -4.81
N ASN A 109 -12.08 10.89 -4.07
CA ASN A 109 -11.82 11.98 -3.13
C ASN A 109 -11.04 11.58 -1.86
N HIS A 110 -10.85 10.28 -1.59
CA HIS A 110 -10.00 9.80 -0.49
C HIS A 110 -8.50 10.00 -0.75
N ILE A 111 -8.13 10.30 -1.99
CA ILE A 111 -6.75 10.64 -2.36
C ILE A 111 -6.78 12.04 -2.97
N LYS A 112 -6.03 12.97 -2.38
CA LYS A 112 -5.94 14.35 -2.87
C LYS A 112 -5.44 14.35 -4.31
N GLU A 113 -5.99 15.25 -5.11
CA GLU A 113 -5.72 15.34 -6.54
C GLU A 113 -4.22 15.50 -6.86
N GLU A 114 -3.51 16.31 -6.07
CA GLU A 114 -2.06 16.53 -6.19
C GLU A 114 -1.25 15.22 -6.13
N PHE A 115 -1.70 14.25 -5.32
CA PHE A 115 -1.04 12.95 -5.22
C PHE A 115 -1.53 11.97 -6.28
N ARG A 116 -2.80 12.03 -6.68
CA ARG A 116 -3.33 11.19 -7.77
C ARG A 116 -2.65 11.49 -9.10
N LYS A 117 -2.39 12.77 -9.38
CA LYS A 117 -1.75 13.23 -10.63
C LYS A 117 -0.22 13.08 -10.63
N ASN A 118 0.37 12.78 -9.50
CA ASN A 118 1.81 12.64 -9.37
C ASN A 118 2.28 11.28 -9.92
N GLN A 119 3.01 11.31 -11.04
CA GLN A 119 3.56 10.12 -11.69
C GLN A 119 5.01 9.79 -11.32
N ASP A 120 5.61 10.49 -10.34
CA ASP A 120 6.99 10.24 -9.91
C ASP A 120 7.18 8.84 -9.32
N TYR A 121 6.09 8.13 -9.00
CA TYR A 121 6.14 6.71 -8.65
C TYR A 121 6.84 5.84 -9.70
N LEU A 122 6.79 6.23 -10.98
CA LEU A 122 7.45 5.52 -12.08
C LEU A 122 8.98 5.51 -11.94
N THR A 123 9.54 6.48 -11.22
CA THR A 123 10.98 6.61 -10.99
C THR A 123 11.35 6.27 -9.54
N VAL A 124 10.61 6.79 -8.56
CA VAL A 124 10.89 6.64 -7.13
C VAL A 124 10.61 5.23 -6.63
N CYS A 125 9.51 4.62 -7.08
CA CYS A 125 8.99 3.37 -6.54
C CYS A 125 8.33 2.47 -7.61
N PRO A 126 9.01 2.14 -8.72
CA PRO A 126 8.37 1.55 -9.91
C PRO A 126 7.71 0.19 -9.71
N LYS A 127 8.10 -0.56 -8.66
CA LYS A 127 7.70 -1.95 -8.45
C LYS A 127 6.96 -2.21 -7.13
N CYS A 128 6.80 -1.19 -6.28
CA CYS A 128 6.22 -1.34 -4.95
C CYS A 128 5.09 -0.31 -4.77
N ASP A 129 4.03 -0.49 -5.55
CA ASP A 129 2.85 0.37 -5.55
C ASP A 129 2.17 0.45 -4.18
N ASP A 130 2.10 -0.66 -3.44
CA ASP A 130 1.59 -0.70 -2.06
C ASP A 130 2.17 0.42 -1.18
N LEU A 131 3.50 0.63 -1.27
CA LEU A 131 4.22 1.63 -0.48
C LEU A 131 3.85 3.06 -0.89
N TRP A 132 3.79 3.32 -2.19
CA TRP A 132 3.45 4.64 -2.71
C TRP A 132 1.98 4.98 -2.43
N ILE A 133 1.06 4.06 -2.77
CA ILE A 133 -0.39 4.22 -2.57
C ILE A 133 -0.69 4.46 -1.09
N SER A 134 -0.10 3.66 -0.19
CA SER A 134 -0.32 3.84 1.26
C SER A 134 0.23 5.18 1.78
N GLU A 135 1.35 5.66 1.25
CA GLU A 135 1.92 6.95 1.64
C GLU A 135 1.06 8.12 1.15
N ILE A 136 0.56 8.09 -0.09
CA ILE A 136 -0.29 9.17 -0.61
C ILE A 136 -1.66 9.20 0.05
N ILE A 137 -2.22 8.06 0.45
CA ILE A 137 -3.46 8.01 1.26
C ILE A 137 -3.20 8.68 2.61
N ALA A 138 -2.13 8.29 3.32
CA ALA A 138 -1.80 8.87 4.62
C ALA A 138 -1.57 10.39 4.55
N ARG A 139 -1.02 10.88 3.43
CA ARG A 139 -0.81 12.32 3.17
C ARG A 139 -2.08 13.04 2.76
N SER A 140 -3.03 12.32 2.17
CA SER A 140 -4.38 12.83 1.88
C SER A 140 -5.22 13.02 3.14
N LYS A 141 -4.80 12.45 4.27
CA LYS A 141 -5.47 12.53 5.58
C LYS A 141 -6.83 11.81 5.61
N THR A 142 -6.99 10.79 4.77
CA THR A 142 -8.13 9.87 4.86
C THR A 142 -7.77 8.69 5.76
N PRO A 143 -8.57 8.40 6.80
CA PRO A 143 -8.34 7.24 7.66
C PRO A 143 -8.50 5.93 6.89
N VAL A 144 -7.75 4.92 7.32
CA VAL A 144 -7.84 3.56 6.78
C VAL A 144 -8.32 2.61 7.87
N LEU A 145 -9.35 1.83 7.58
CA LEU A 145 -9.89 0.80 8.46
C LEU A 145 -9.49 -0.59 7.96
N SER A 146 -8.94 -1.42 8.85
CA SER A 146 -8.70 -2.83 8.52
C SER A 146 -10.00 -3.63 8.52
N CYS A 147 -10.15 -4.53 7.55
CA CYS A 147 -11.21 -5.54 7.52
C CYS A 147 -10.61 -6.96 7.50
N PRO A 148 -10.09 -7.47 8.64
CA PRO A 148 -9.48 -8.80 8.69
C PRO A 148 -10.45 -9.93 8.33
N GLU A 149 -11.75 -9.69 8.40
CA GLU A 149 -12.77 -10.65 8.01
C GLU A 149 -12.72 -10.92 6.50
N ALA A 150 -12.68 -9.86 5.69
CA ALA A 150 -12.49 -9.97 4.25
C ALA A 150 -11.15 -10.63 3.90
N MET A 151 -10.10 -10.45 4.72
CA MET A 151 -8.82 -11.12 4.47
C MET A 151 -8.92 -12.64 4.55
N ARG A 152 -9.82 -13.19 5.39
CA ARG A 152 -10.05 -14.64 5.49
C ARG A 152 -10.73 -15.22 4.25
N GLU A 153 -11.32 -14.36 3.41
CA GLU A 153 -11.97 -14.72 2.16
C GLU A 153 -11.00 -14.74 0.95
N ILE A 154 -9.69 -14.65 1.20
CA ILE A 154 -8.66 -14.61 0.15
C ILE A 154 -7.86 -15.91 0.17
N LEU A 155 -7.77 -16.56 -0.99
CA LEU A 155 -6.89 -17.71 -1.21
C LEU A 155 -5.76 -17.28 -2.14
N THR A 156 -4.55 -17.22 -1.60
CA THR A 156 -3.35 -16.92 -2.38
C THR A 156 -2.98 -18.12 -3.25
N ILE A 157 -2.78 -17.89 -4.54
CA ILE A 157 -2.35 -18.94 -5.47
C ILE A 157 -0.83 -19.06 -5.38
N ASN A 158 -0.34 -20.19 -4.87
CA ASN A 158 1.09 -20.49 -4.88
C ASN A 158 1.46 -21.16 -6.21
N HIS A 159 2.37 -20.55 -6.97
CA HIS A 159 2.89 -21.13 -8.20
C HIS A 159 4.39 -20.84 -8.35
N GLU A 160 5.12 -21.70 -9.06
CA GLU A 160 6.59 -21.63 -9.17
C GLU A 160 7.11 -20.31 -9.73
N HIS A 161 6.32 -19.68 -10.60
CA HIS A 161 6.65 -18.39 -11.21
C HIS A 161 6.15 -17.17 -10.40
N GLY A 162 5.61 -17.38 -9.21
CA GLY A 162 5.07 -16.31 -8.37
C GLY A 162 6.15 -15.33 -7.95
N LEU A 163 5.81 -14.04 -7.86
CA LEU A 163 6.73 -12.98 -7.43
C LEU A 163 7.33 -13.28 -6.05
N GLU A 164 6.59 -13.96 -5.17
CA GLU A 164 7.13 -14.40 -3.87
C GLU A 164 8.31 -15.37 -4.05
N ASN A 165 8.22 -16.33 -4.97
CA ASN A 165 9.24 -17.35 -5.25
C ASN A 165 10.46 -16.80 -6.00
N GLN A 166 10.26 -15.76 -6.82
CA GLN A 166 11.37 -15.07 -7.51
C GLN A 166 12.08 -14.05 -6.61
N ASN A 167 11.35 -13.40 -5.68
CA ASN A 167 11.91 -12.35 -4.80
C ASN A 167 12.41 -12.89 -3.45
N THR A 168 11.89 -14.00 -2.96
CA THR A 168 12.62 -14.75 -1.93
C THR A 168 13.81 -15.39 -2.61
N LEU A 169 15.02 -14.97 -2.24
CA LEU A 169 16.20 -15.80 -2.42
C LEU A 169 16.02 -17.03 -1.52
N THR A 170 15.12 -17.95 -1.91
CA THR A 170 14.87 -19.25 -1.29
C THR A 170 16.09 -20.09 -1.54
N SER A 171 17.13 -19.82 -0.75
CA SER A 171 18.23 -20.74 -0.63
C SER A 171 17.69 -22.05 -0.09
N HIS A 172 17.81 -23.11 -0.89
CA HIS A 172 17.52 -24.48 -0.49
C HIS A 172 18.36 -24.95 0.71
N SER A 173 19.43 -24.22 1.07
CA SER A 173 20.20 -24.46 2.29
C SER A 173 19.51 -23.89 3.54
N LEU A 174 19.13 -24.78 4.46
CA LEU A 174 18.63 -24.48 5.80
C LEU A 174 19.54 -23.52 6.58
N ALA A 175 20.86 -23.64 6.41
CA ALA A 175 21.83 -22.76 7.07
C ALA A 175 21.68 -21.29 6.63
N ARG A 176 21.45 -21.07 5.32
CA ARG A 176 21.24 -19.71 4.80
C ARG A 176 19.90 -19.13 5.23
N GLN A 177 18.86 -19.96 5.36
CA GLN A 177 17.56 -19.53 5.91
C GLN A 177 17.70 -19.11 7.37
N ALA A 178 18.45 -19.88 8.18
CA ALA A 178 18.75 -19.52 9.56
C ALA A 178 19.54 -18.20 9.64
N LEU A 179 20.59 -18.03 8.83
CA LEU A 179 21.36 -16.78 8.74
C LEU A 179 20.49 -15.60 8.33
N ASN A 180 19.60 -15.76 7.34
CA ASN A 180 18.66 -14.73 6.92
C ASN A 180 17.70 -14.36 8.06
N LYS A 181 17.19 -15.34 8.82
CA LYS A 181 16.32 -15.10 9.97
C LYS A 181 17.05 -14.35 11.08
N VAL A 182 18.32 -14.67 11.34
CA VAL A 182 19.17 -13.91 12.27
C VAL A 182 19.35 -12.49 11.76
N LYS A 183 19.74 -12.29 10.49
CA LYS A 183 19.91 -10.98 9.86
C LYS A 183 18.66 -10.11 9.97
N ILE A 184 17.48 -10.67 9.66
CA ILE A 184 16.19 -9.97 9.76
C ILE A 184 15.90 -9.59 11.21
N ASN A 185 16.13 -10.50 12.16
CA ASN A 185 15.87 -10.23 13.57
C ASN A 185 16.88 -9.28 14.22
N THR A 186 18.09 -9.15 13.71
CA THR A 186 19.10 -8.21 14.21
C THR A 186 19.00 -6.88 13.46
N PHE A 187 19.50 -6.83 12.23
CA PHE A 187 19.56 -5.63 11.40
C PHE A 187 18.17 -5.07 11.10
N GLY A 188 17.20 -5.94 10.79
CA GLY A 188 15.83 -5.52 10.52
C GLY A 188 15.13 -4.90 11.73
N ARG A 189 15.49 -5.28 12.96
CA ARG A 189 15.00 -4.60 14.19
C ARG A 189 15.67 -3.26 14.42
N LEU A 190 16.91 -3.09 13.98
CA LEU A 190 17.66 -1.82 14.05
C LEU A 190 17.26 -0.81 12.97
N GLY A 191 16.40 -1.19 12.01
CA GLY A 191 15.96 -0.33 10.91
C GLY A 191 16.92 -0.29 9.71
N ILE A 192 17.83 -1.26 9.66
CA ILE A 192 18.73 -1.47 8.52
C ILE A 192 17.97 -2.26 7.45
N PRO A 193 17.99 -1.83 6.16
CA PRO A 193 17.27 -2.50 5.09
C PRO A 193 17.72 -3.96 4.91
N THR A 194 16.76 -4.87 4.77
CA THR A 194 17.00 -6.30 4.55
C THR A 194 16.38 -6.84 3.27
N CYS A 195 15.41 -6.13 2.68
CA CYS A 195 14.80 -6.44 1.40
C CYS A 195 14.58 -5.19 0.52
N ASN A 196 14.23 -5.39 -0.75
CA ASN A 196 13.96 -4.30 -1.68
C ASN A 196 12.82 -3.39 -1.21
N ASN A 197 11.80 -3.92 -0.54
CA ASN A 197 10.70 -3.12 0.01
C ASN A 197 11.19 -2.13 1.07
N ASP A 198 12.22 -2.47 1.85
CA ASP A 198 12.81 -1.53 2.82
C ASP A 198 13.51 -0.36 2.12
N VAL A 199 14.20 -0.64 1.01
CA VAL A 199 14.87 0.39 0.20
C VAL A 199 13.85 1.29 -0.47
N SER A 200 12.83 0.71 -1.12
CA SER A 200 11.72 1.45 -1.72
C SER A 200 10.99 2.30 -0.69
N PHE A 201 10.72 1.77 0.51
CA PHE A 201 10.08 2.51 1.59
C PHE A 201 10.91 3.75 1.99
N LYS A 202 12.22 3.60 2.17
CA LYS A 202 13.11 4.74 2.46
C LYS A 202 13.09 5.78 1.33
N ARG A 203 13.14 5.34 0.07
CA ARG A 203 13.06 6.25 -1.10
C ARG A 203 11.76 7.04 -1.12
N VAL A 204 10.62 6.39 -0.92
CA VAL A 204 9.31 7.04 -0.85
C VAL A 204 9.25 8.05 0.28
N LYS A 205 9.69 7.68 1.50
CA LYS A 205 9.72 8.61 2.65
C LYS A 205 10.64 9.81 2.39
N SER A 206 11.84 9.58 1.87
CA SER A 206 12.77 10.66 1.53
C SER A 206 12.16 11.60 0.49
N TYR A 207 11.61 11.07 -0.60
CA TYR A 207 10.99 11.86 -1.67
C TYR A 207 9.93 12.83 -1.12
N PHE A 208 8.96 12.33 -0.35
CA PHE A 208 7.92 13.20 0.17
C PHE A 208 8.38 14.15 1.28
N ASN A 209 9.36 13.75 2.09
CA ASN A 209 9.94 14.66 3.09
C ASN A 209 10.66 15.84 2.41
N GLU A 210 11.32 15.63 1.28
CA GLU A 210 11.96 16.72 0.52
C GLU A 210 10.92 17.66 -0.12
N ILE A 211 9.79 17.12 -0.60
CA ILE A 211 8.67 17.94 -1.09
C ILE A 211 8.11 18.83 0.02
N GLU A 212 7.87 18.26 1.21
CA GLU A 212 7.36 19.03 2.37
C GLU A 212 8.33 20.13 2.80
N LYS A 213 9.63 19.83 2.86
CA LYS A 213 10.66 20.83 3.17
C LYS A 213 10.68 21.96 2.14
N THR A 214 10.60 21.63 0.86
CA THR A 214 10.59 22.60 -0.23
C THR A 214 9.37 23.51 -0.12
N ALA A 215 8.18 22.95 0.08
CA ALA A 215 6.95 23.71 0.27
C ALA A 215 7.02 24.65 1.49
N LEU A 216 7.56 24.18 2.62
CA LEU A 216 7.76 25.00 3.82
C LEU A 216 8.81 26.11 3.62
N GLY A 217 9.85 25.85 2.82
CA GLY A 217 10.86 26.83 2.44
C GLY A 217 10.27 27.96 1.61
N THR A 218 9.49 27.64 0.58
CA THR A 218 8.80 28.61 -0.28
C THR A 218 7.86 29.52 0.53
N VAL A 219 7.04 28.95 1.41
CA VAL A 219 6.11 29.71 2.28
C VAL A 219 6.85 30.67 3.23
N ARG A 220 8.06 30.34 3.67
CA ARG A 220 8.87 31.23 4.53
C ARG A 220 9.47 32.39 3.75
N VAL A 221 9.88 32.17 2.50
CA VAL A 221 10.42 33.22 1.63
C VAL A 221 9.31 34.23 1.28
N ASP A 222 8.12 33.75 0.89
CA ASP A 222 7.02 34.65 0.52
C ASP A 222 6.55 35.54 1.69
N LYS A 223 6.64 35.05 2.93
CA LYS A 223 6.32 35.83 4.14
C LYS A 223 7.39 36.84 4.55
N GLN A 224 8.60 36.78 4.00
CA GLN A 224 9.67 37.74 4.27
C GLN A 224 9.73 38.88 3.23
N VAL A 225 8.99 38.75 2.13
CA VAL A 225 8.93 39.73 1.03
C VAL A 225 7.62 40.55 1.07
N SER A 226 6.82 40.39 2.14
CA SER A 226 5.57 41.12 2.37
C SER A 226 5.71 42.17 3.46
#